data_AF-A0A8H7WB04-F1
#
_entry.id   AF-A0A8H7WB04-F1
#
_cell.length_a   1.000
_cell.length_b   1.000
_cell.length_c   1.000
_cell.angle_alpha   90.00
_cell.angle_beta   90.00
_cell.angle_gamma   90.00
#
_symmetry.space_group_name_H-M   'P 1'
#
loop_
_entity.id
_entity.type
_entity.pdbx_description
1 polymer ?
#
loop_
_entity_poly.entity_id
_entity_poly.type
_entity_poly.pdbx_seq_one_letter_code
_entity_poly.pdbx_strand_id
1 'polypeptide(L)'
;MVVTTPFQTLFAVPMTCESCIKDISGSLHKLSGIHKVEANLKDQLVTIEGTAAPSAIVAAIQSTGRDAILRGTGGSNSAAVCILETHSTTVSDKVRGLARMVQVSPNLTLIDLTIRGLSPGSYWATVRETGDISNGAISTRGIWTDPKEGALKPRGVLGTVQVGKDGVGSVFLDKPIQIWEMIGRGMVVSKQHEGEGKFEKNDADTLVGVIARSAGVWDNDKTVCSCSGKTLWEERKDEVKKGML
;
A
#
# COMPACT_ATOMS: atom_id res chain seq x y z
N MET A 1 4.91 11.59 11.96
CA MET A 1 5.90 12.69 11.97
C MET A 1 5.38 13.82 11.09
N VAL A 2 5.75 15.08 11.32
CA VAL A 2 5.39 16.16 10.38
C VAL A 2 6.37 16.08 9.21
N VAL A 3 5.86 15.82 8.01
CA VAL A 3 6.70 15.82 6.80
C VAL A 3 7.08 17.28 6.52
N THR A 4 8.37 17.61 6.60
CA THR A 4 8.84 19.01 6.44
C THR A 4 9.30 19.32 5.02
N THR A 5 9.63 18.29 4.24
CA THR A 5 10.11 18.44 2.87
C THR A 5 8.98 18.17 1.90
N PRO A 6 8.65 19.11 0.99
CA PRO A 6 7.66 18.89 -0.04
C PRO A 6 8.03 17.69 -0.91
N PHE A 7 7.04 16.89 -1.25
CA PHE A 7 7.17 15.78 -2.18
C PHE A 7 6.02 15.82 -3.18
N GLN A 8 6.23 15.14 -4.31
CA GLN A 8 5.23 15.03 -5.36
C GLN A 8 4.59 13.65 -5.34
N THR A 9 3.27 13.60 -5.33
CA THR A 9 2.49 12.36 -5.44
C THR A 9 1.58 12.43 -6.66
N LEU A 10 1.41 11.29 -7.32
CA LEU A 10 0.44 11.14 -8.40
C LEU A 10 -0.68 10.21 -7.98
N PHE A 11 -1.91 10.65 -8.19
CA PHE A 11 -3.13 9.85 -7.98
C PHE A 11 -3.85 9.64 -9.30
N ALA A 12 -4.33 8.42 -9.53
CA ALA A 12 -5.37 8.17 -10.52
C ALA A 12 -6.74 8.38 -9.86
N VAL A 13 -7.54 9.27 -10.45
CA VAL A 13 -8.84 9.69 -9.91
C VAL A 13 -9.84 9.75 -11.05
N PRO A 14 -10.99 9.05 -10.97
CA PRO A 14 -11.98 9.07 -12.04
C PRO A 14 -12.60 10.47 -12.14
N MET A 15 -12.37 11.12 -13.27
CA MET A 15 -12.89 12.46 -13.59
C MET A 15 -13.56 12.43 -14.97
N THR A 16 -14.72 13.06 -15.09
CA THR A 16 -15.53 13.08 -16.31
C THR A 16 -15.77 14.49 -16.85
N CYS A 17 -15.47 15.53 -16.07
CA CYS A 17 -15.65 16.92 -16.48
C CYS A 17 -14.78 17.88 -15.65
N GLU A 18 -14.71 19.13 -16.10
CA GLU A 18 -13.99 20.22 -15.42
C GLU A 18 -14.53 20.55 -14.03
N SER A 19 -15.82 20.33 -13.78
CA SER A 19 -16.38 20.52 -12.43
C SER A 19 -15.81 19.50 -11.44
N CYS A 20 -15.49 18.27 -11.89
CA CYS A 20 -14.81 17.29 -11.03
C CYS A 20 -13.42 17.77 -10.60
N ILE A 21 -12.67 18.43 -11.50
CA ILE A 21 -11.37 18.99 -11.17
C ILE A 21 -11.51 20.06 -10.10
N LYS A 22 -12.49 20.97 -10.24
CA LYS A 22 -12.74 22.03 -9.27
C LYS A 22 -13.12 21.47 -7.90
N ASP A 23 -13.96 20.45 -7.84
CA ASP A 23 -14.34 19.78 -6.57
C ASP A 23 -13.11 19.18 -5.88
N ILE A 24 -12.29 18.44 -6.63
CA ILE A 24 -11.08 17.78 -6.11
C ILE A 24 -10.08 18.82 -5.62
N SER A 25 -9.72 19.79 -6.46
CA SER A 25 -8.77 20.86 -6.08
C SER A 25 -9.28 21.67 -4.90
N GLY A 26 -10.58 21.99 -4.87
CA GLY A 26 -11.21 22.70 -3.75
C GLY A 26 -11.19 21.91 -2.44
N SER A 27 -11.33 20.58 -2.50
CA SER A 27 -11.18 19.71 -1.33
C SER A 27 -9.73 19.66 -0.85
N LEU A 28 -8.78 19.49 -1.78
CA LEU A 28 -7.35 19.38 -1.48
C LEU A 28 -6.77 20.66 -0.89
N HIS A 29 -7.12 21.84 -1.41
CA HIS A 29 -6.62 23.11 -0.87
C HIS A 29 -7.07 23.43 0.55
N LYS A 30 -8.05 22.70 1.11
CA LYS A 30 -8.41 22.79 2.53
C LYS A 30 -7.39 22.10 3.45
N LEU A 31 -6.57 21.19 2.90
CA LEU A 31 -5.53 20.52 3.65
C LEU A 31 -4.32 21.44 3.83
N SER A 32 -3.83 21.53 5.07
CA SER A 32 -2.55 22.18 5.36
C SER A 32 -1.41 21.45 4.67
N GLY A 33 -0.48 22.20 4.07
CA GLY A 33 0.71 21.65 3.43
C GLY A 33 0.55 21.28 1.96
N ILE A 34 -0.60 21.58 1.33
CA ILE A 34 -0.72 21.49 -0.13
C ILE A 34 -0.14 22.76 -0.75
N HIS A 35 0.86 22.60 -1.63
CA HIS A 35 1.50 23.71 -2.33
C HIS A 35 0.99 23.83 -3.76
N LYS A 36 0.81 22.70 -4.45
CA LYS A 36 0.39 22.66 -5.85
C LYS A 36 -0.53 21.48 -6.10
N VAL A 37 -1.57 21.69 -6.91
CA VAL A 37 -2.45 20.65 -7.43
C VAL A 37 -2.58 20.84 -8.93
N GLU A 38 -2.24 19.82 -9.71
CA GLU A 38 -2.43 19.79 -11.16
C GLU A 38 -3.28 18.58 -11.51
N ALA A 39 -4.43 18.81 -12.15
CA ALA A 39 -5.30 17.74 -12.60
C ALA A 39 -5.29 17.66 -14.12
N ASN A 40 -5.19 16.45 -14.64
CA ASN A 40 -5.29 16.15 -16.06
C ASN A 40 -6.55 15.32 -16.29
N LEU A 41 -7.57 15.94 -16.90
CA LEU A 41 -8.84 15.30 -17.19
C LEU A 41 -8.70 14.13 -18.17
N LYS A 42 -7.86 14.30 -19.21
CA LYS A 42 -7.68 13.33 -20.28
C LYS A 42 -7.11 12.02 -19.75
N ASP A 43 -6.10 12.13 -18.89
CA ASP A 43 -5.39 10.98 -18.34
C ASP A 43 -5.98 10.51 -17.00
N GLN A 44 -6.96 11.24 -16.45
CA GLN A 44 -7.58 10.98 -15.15
C GLN A 44 -6.56 10.93 -14.00
N LEU A 45 -5.61 11.87 -14.05
CA LEU A 45 -4.50 11.96 -13.10
C LEU A 45 -4.54 13.27 -12.32
N VAL A 46 -4.18 13.20 -11.05
CA VAL A 46 -4.05 14.35 -10.15
C VAL A 46 -2.66 14.31 -9.51
N THR A 47 -1.84 15.29 -9.86
CA THR A 47 -0.51 15.51 -9.32
C THR A 47 -0.61 16.49 -8.15
N ILE A 48 -0.03 16.13 -7.02
CA ILE A 48 -0.07 16.92 -5.80
C ILE A 48 1.35 17.11 -5.29
N GLU A 49 1.74 18.36 -5.09
CA GLU A 49 3.00 18.74 -4.46
C GLU A 49 2.73 19.37 -3.10
N GLY A 50 3.43 18.89 -2.07
CA GLY A 50 3.25 19.42 -0.73
C GLY A 50 3.83 18.53 0.36
N THR A 51 3.47 18.84 1.60
CA THR A 51 3.82 18.12 2.82
C THR A 51 2.64 17.39 3.45
N ALA A 52 1.45 17.54 2.88
CA ALA A 52 0.24 16.87 3.37
C ALA A 52 0.39 15.35 3.30
N ALA A 53 0.01 14.65 4.37
CA ALA A 53 0.07 13.20 4.43
C ALA A 53 -0.80 12.57 3.32
N PRO A 54 -0.32 11.59 2.55
CA PRO A 54 -1.12 11.05 1.45
C PRO A 54 -2.40 10.33 1.87
N SER A 55 -2.48 9.83 3.10
CA SER A 55 -3.74 9.37 3.67
C SER A 55 -4.79 10.49 3.78
N ALA A 56 -4.38 11.70 4.18
CA ALA A 56 -5.24 12.87 4.22
C ALA A 56 -5.64 13.33 2.81
N ILE A 57 -4.72 13.24 1.85
CA ILE A 57 -5.00 13.52 0.43
C ILE A 57 -6.05 12.55 -0.13
N VAL A 58 -5.87 11.24 0.09
CA VAL A 58 -6.83 10.21 -0.34
C VAL A 58 -8.19 10.45 0.28
N ALA A 59 -8.24 10.70 1.60
CA ALA A 59 -9.49 11.00 2.30
C ALA A 59 -10.18 12.26 1.76
N ALA A 60 -9.41 13.32 1.45
CA ALA A 60 -9.94 14.53 0.85
C ALA A 60 -10.52 14.29 -0.55
N ILE A 61 -9.88 13.47 -1.39
CA ILE A 61 -10.41 13.11 -2.72
C ILE A 61 -11.68 12.26 -2.55
N GLN A 62 -11.65 11.26 -1.66
CA GLN A 62 -12.78 10.37 -1.37
C GLN A 62 -13.99 11.12 -0.80
N SER A 63 -13.79 12.17 -0.01
CA SER A 63 -14.88 13.03 0.47
C SER A 63 -15.66 13.73 -0.65
N THR A 64 -15.10 13.80 -1.87
CA THR A 64 -15.80 14.30 -3.06
C THR A 64 -16.64 13.23 -3.79
N GLY A 65 -16.72 12.01 -3.24
CA GLY A 65 -17.39 10.86 -3.86
C GLY A 65 -16.57 10.16 -4.94
N ARG A 66 -15.26 10.42 -5.00
CA ARG A 66 -14.35 9.90 -6.04
C ARG A 66 -13.27 9.02 -5.43
N ASP A 67 -12.94 7.94 -6.12
CA ASP A 67 -11.88 7.05 -5.68
C ASP A 67 -10.50 7.64 -5.96
N ALA A 68 -9.49 7.29 -5.18
CA ALA A 68 -8.13 7.79 -5.36
C ALA A 68 -7.12 6.66 -5.22
N ILE A 69 -6.32 6.45 -6.26
CA ILE A 69 -5.30 5.40 -6.29
C ILE A 69 -3.94 6.07 -6.37
N LEU A 70 -3.11 5.89 -5.34
CA LEU A 70 -1.73 6.35 -5.38
C LEU A 70 -0.97 5.58 -6.46
N ARG A 71 -0.47 6.28 -7.49
CA ARG A 71 0.32 5.73 -8.59
C ARG A 71 1.83 5.79 -8.31
N GLY A 72 2.26 6.70 -7.43
CA GLY A 72 3.64 6.79 -6.94
C GLY A 72 4.20 8.21 -6.91
N THR A 73 5.53 8.32 -6.92
CA THR A 73 6.29 9.56 -7.13
C THR A 73 7.06 9.45 -8.44
N GLY A 74 7.36 10.58 -9.09
CA GLY A 74 7.94 10.57 -10.44
C GLY A 74 9.36 10.00 -10.58
N GLY A 75 9.95 9.42 -9.52
CA GLY A 75 11.29 8.82 -9.55
C GLY A 75 11.29 7.35 -9.95
N SER A 76 12.30 6.92 -10.70
CA SER A 76 12.53 5.50 -11.01
C SER A 76 12.96 4.72 -9.74
N ASN A 77 12.60 3.43 -9.66
CA ASN A 77 12.86 2.56 -8.49
C ASN A 77 12.29 3.05 -7.15
N SER A 78 11.32 3.95 -7.17
CA SER A 78 10.68 4.51 -5.97
C SER A 78 9.46 3.73 -5.50
N ALA A 79 9.09 2.64 -6.18
CA ALA A 79 7.86 1.91 -5.91
C ALA A 79 8.11 0.42 -5.70
N ALA A 80 7.32 -0.16 -4.80
CA ALA A 80 7.25 -1.59 -4.59
C ALA A 80 5.81 -2.04 -4.38
N VAL A 81 5.58 -3.32 -4.61
CA VAL A 81 4.29 -3.94 -4.37
C VAL A 81 4.49 -5.27 -3.67
N CYS A 82 3.60 -5.60 -2.75
CA CYS A 82 3.54 -6.91 -2.13
C CYS A 82 2.10 -7.43 -2.24
N ILE A 83 1.92 -8.51 -2.99
CA ILE A 83 0.66 -9.25 -3.02
C ILE A 83 0.70 -10.20 -1.83
N LEU A 84 -0.28 -10.09 -0.96
CA LEU A 84 -0.34 -10.83 0.30
C LEU A 84 -1.30 -12.02 0.15
N GLU A 85 -0.75 -13.21 0.32
CA GLU A 85 -1.45 -14.47 0.14
C GLU A 85 -1.43 -15.32 1.41
N THR A 86 -2.49 -16.10 1.64
CA THR A 86 -2.47 -17.12 2.70
C THR A 86 -1.94 -18.44 2.15
N HIS A 87 -1.08 -19.09 2.93
CA HIS A 87 -0.61 -20.47 2.65
C HIS A 87 -1.50 -21.54 3.30
N SER A 88 -2.58 -21.16 3.98
CA SER A 88 -3.53 -22.13 4.54
C SER A 88 -4.21 -22.93 3.44
N THR A 89 -4.31 -24.25 3.60
CA THR A 89 -5.04 -25.13 2.66
C THR A 89 -6.56 -25.00 2.78
N THR A 90 -7.08 -24.37 3.83
CA THR A 90 -8.52 -24.27 4.11
C THR A 90 -9.25 -23.19 3.32
N VAL A 91 -8.51 -22.29 2.67
CA VAL A 91 -9.06 -21.14 1.94
C VAL A 91 -8.86 -21.37 0.44
N SER A 92 -9.90 -21.22 -0.38
CA SER A 92 -9.79 -21.37 -1.84
C SER A 92 -9.09 -20.17 -2.49
N ASP A 93 -9.53 -18.96 -2.16
CA ASP A 93 -8.91 -17.72 -2.62
C ASP A 93 -7.71 -17.35 -1.76
N LYS A 94 -6.52 -17.47 -2.35
CA LYS A 94 -5.27 -17.26 -1.64
C LYS A 94 -4.89 -15.80 -1.53
N VAL A 95 -5.27 -14.96 -2.51
CA VAL A 95 -4.89 -13.53 -2.55
C VAL A 95 -5.85 -12.74 -1.69
N ARG A 96 -5.35 -12.19 -0.60
CA ARG A 96 -6.19 -11.62 0.46
C ARG A 96 -5.70 -10.26 0.94
N GLY A 97 -4.66 -9.72 0.33
CA GLY A 97 -4.23 -8.36 0.56
C GLY A 97 -3.27 -7.83 -0.49
N LEU A 98 -3.07 -6.53 -0.45
CA LEU A 98 -2.18 -5.79 -1.31
C LEU A 98 -1.53 -4.67 -0.52
N ALA A 99 -0.20 -4.65 -0.50
CA ALA A 99 0.58 -3.52 -0.01
C ALA A 99 1.22 -2.81 -1.19
N ARG A 100 0.88 -1.55 -1.40
CA ARG A 100 1.56 -0.67 -2.37
C ARG A 100 2.47 0.26 -1.61
N MET A 101 3.73 0.30 -2.01
CA MET A 101 4.76 1.08 -1.33
C MET A 101 5.33 2.11 -2.30
N VAL A 102 5.43 3.35 -1.84
CA VAL A 102 5.90 4.49 -2.63
C VAL A 102 6.83 5.32 -1.78
N GLN A 103 8.10 5.38 -2.18
CA GLN A 103 9.08 6.29 -1.62
C GLN A 103 8.85 7.70 -2.14
N VAL A 104 8.43 8.59 -1.25
CA VAL A 104 8.18 10.00 -1.57
C VAL A 104 9.37 10.90 -1.25
N SER A 105 10.29 10.45 -0.40
CA SER A 105 11.57 11.11 -0.15
C SER A 105 12.62 10.09 0.30
N PRO A 106 13.93 10.43 0.35
CA PRO A 106 14.97 9.52 0.84
C PRO A 106 14.71 8.96 2.25
N ASN A 107 13.90 9.63 3.07
CA ASN A 107 13.61 9.23 4.44
C ASN A 107 12.10 9.02 4.67
N LEU A 108 11.32 8.81 3.61
CA LEU A 108 9.88 8.60 3.73
C LEU A 108 9.35 7.70 2.62
N THR A 109 8.89 6.52 3.04
CA THR A 109 8.09 5.61 2.22
C THR A 109 6.71 5.48 2.82
N LEU A 110 5.73 5.51 1.92
CA LEU A 110 4.32 5.36 2.24
C LEU A 110 3.88 3.97 1.82
N ILE A 111 3.03 3.37 2.62
CA ILE A 111 2.57 2.01 2.44
C ILE A 111 1.04 2.05 2.54
N ASP A 112 0.38 1.86 1.40
CA ASP A 112 -1.05 1.63 1.29
C ASP A 112 -1.28 0.12 1.43
N LEU A 113 -1.78 -0.30 2.59
CA LEU A 113 -2.08 -1.70 2.89
C LEU A 113 -3.60 -1.91 2.92
N THR A 114 -4.09 -2.74 2.02
CA THR A 114 -5.48 -3.21 2.00
C THR A 114 -5.51 -4.72 2.17
N ILE A 115 -6.35 -5.22 3.07
CA ILE A 115 -6.51 -6.65 3.40
C ILE A 115 -7.98 -7.03 3.50
N ARG A 116 -8.32 -8.26 3.10
CA ARG A 116 -9.71 -8.69 2.91
C ARG A 116 -10.00 -10.15 3.18
N GLY A 117 -11.26 -10.41 3.54
CA GLY A 117 -11.81 -11.72 3.91
C GLY A 117 -11.25 -12.28 5.21
N LEU A 118 -10.48 -11.50 5.97
CA LEU A 118 -9.87 -11.97 7.21
C LEU A 118 -10.88 -11.87 8.35
N SER A 119 -10.63 -12.64 9.42
CA SER A 119 -11.47 -12.53 10.60
C SER A 119 -11.28 -11.17 11.30
N PRO A 120 -12.31 -10.61 11.95
CA PRO A 120 -12.19 -9.29 12.58
C PRO A 120 -11.07 -9.26 13.64
N GLY A 121 -10.36 -8.14 13.74
CA GLY A 121 -9.31 -7.95 14.74
C GLY A 121 -8.15 -7.07 14.29
N SER A 122 -7.14 -6.98 15.15
CA SER A 122 -5.92 -6.21 14.91
C SER A 122 -4.83 -7.09 14.33
N TYR A 123 -4.26 -6.67 13.20
CA TYR A 123 -3.20 -7.39 12.50
C TYR A 123 -1.93 -6.53 12.48
N TRP A 124 -0.78 -7.19 12.59
CA TRP A 124 0.54 -6.56 12.54
C TRP A 124 1.14 -6.74 11.15
N ALA A 125 1.55 -5.63 10.54
CA ALA A 125 2.30 -5.62 9.29
C ALA A 125 3.80 -5.56 9.58
N THR A 126 4.53 -6.59 9.16
CA THR A 126 5.97 -6.72 9.40
C THR A 126 6.73 -7.08 8.13
N VAL A 127 7.95 -6.55 7.99
CA VAL A 127 8.94 -6.94 6.98
C VAL A 127 9.93 -7.91 7.64
N ARG A 128 10.25 -8.97 6.93
CA ARG A 128 11.00 -10.12 7.42
C ARG A 128 12.43 -10.13 6.88
N GLU A 129 13.30 -10.91 7.51
CA GLU A 129 14.69 -11.01 7.08
C GLU A 129 14.82 -11.58 5.66
N THR A 130 13.98 -12.54 5.28
CA THR A 130 14.05 -13.22 3.98
C THR A 130 12.72 -13.15 3.23
N GLY A 131 12.79 -13.18 1.90
CA GLY A 131 11.63 -13.33 1.01
C GLY A 131 11.33 -14.78 0.63
N ASP A 132 11.77 -15.76 1.42
CA ASP A 132 11.44 -17.16 1.19
C ASP A 132 10.03 -17.45 1.72
N ILE A 133 9.08 -17.62 0.79
CA ILE A 133 7.70 -17.96 1.09
C ILE A 133 7.37 -19.43 0.79
N SER A 134 8.38 -20.29 0.57
CA SER A 134 8.18 -21.72 0.25
C SER A 134 7.33 -22.45 1.30
N ASN A 135 7.41 -22.04 2.57
CA ASN A 135 6.58 -22.53 3.67
C ASN A 135 5.79 -21.39 4.35
N GLY A 136 5.28 -20.45 3.55
CA GLY A 136 4.50 -19.32 4.03
C GLY A 136 5.28 -18.39 4.96
N ALA A 137 4.66 -17.92 6.04
CA ALA A 137 5.31 -17.02 7.00
C ALA A 137 6.46 -17.70 7.78
N ILE A 138 6.44 -19.03 7.89
CA ILE A 138 7.42 -19.81 8.66
C ILE A 138 8.83 -19.69 8.06
N SER A 139 8.95 -19.73 6.73
CA SER A 139 10.24 -19.66 6.02
C SER A 139 10.84 -18.26 5.96
N THR A 140 10.07 -17.21 6.31
CA THR A 140 10.50 -15.81 6.20
C THR A 140 11.55 -15.38 7.23
N ARG A 141 11.79 -16.21 8.27
CA ARG A 141 12.64 -15.92 9.45
C ARG A 141 12.14 -14.72 10.24
N GLY A 142 12.94 -14.18 11.17
CA GLY A 142 12.49 -13.15 12.12
C GLY A 142 12.09 -11.82 11.46
N ILE A 143 11.59 -10.89 12.28
CA ILE A 143 11.38 -9.50 11.84
C ILE A 143 12.74 -8.88 11.46
N TRP A 144 12.78 -8.17 10.34
CA TRP A 144 13.98 -7.48 9.89
C TRP A 144 14.44 -6.41 10.88
N THR A 145 15.70 -6.50 11.32
CA THR A 145 16.36 -5.52 12.21
C THR A 145 17.45 -4.74 11.48
N ASP A 146 17.67 -3.49 11.88
CA ASP A 146 18.84 -2.73 11.45
C ASP A 146 20.05 -3.13 12.32
N PRO A 147 21.20 -3.50 11.72
CA PRO A 147 22.43 -3.76 12.48
C PRO A 147 22.86 -2.59 13.38
N LYS A 148 22.47 -1.35 13.02
CA LYS A 148 22.87 -0.12 13.73
C LYS A 148 21.94 0.27 14.88
N GLU A 149 20.65 -0.09 14.83
CA GLU A 149 19.66 0.26 15.86
C GLU A 149 19.44 -0.85 16.90
N GLY A 150 19.99 -2.05 16.66
CA GLY A 150 19.91 -3.18 17.58
C GLY A 150 18.49 -3.78 17.69
N ALA A 151 18.38 -4.89 18.43
CA ALA A 151 17.14 -5.67 18.53
C ALA A 151 15.97 -4.99 19.29
N LEU A 152 16.18 -3.80 19.86
CA LEU A 152 15.22 -3.08 20.69
C LEU A 152 14.11 -2.39 19.89
N LYS A 153 14.31 -2.14 18.59
CA LYS A 153 13.27 -1.60 17.70
C LYS A 153 13.46 -2.15 16.28
N PRO A 154 12.76 -3.24 15.91
CA PRO A 154 12.94 -3.84 14.60
C PRO A 154 12.49 -2.87 13.50
N ARG A 155 13.38 -2.58 12.54
CA ARG A 155 13.12 -1.72 11.38
C ARG A 155 11.96 -2.25 10.54
N GLY A 156 11.75 -3.57 10.54
CA GLY A 156 10.67 -4.24 9.82
C GLY A 156 9.27 -4.06 10.41
N VAL A 157 9.07 -3.44 11.58
CA VAL A 157 7.71 -3.20 12.10
C VAL A 157 7.07 -2.00 11.40
N LEU A 158 6.12 -2.27 10.50
CA LEU A 158 5.41 -1.23 9.74
C LEU A 158 4.25 -0.64 10.55
N GLY A 159 3.48 -1.46 11.25
CA GLY A 159 2.37 -0.97 12.07
C GLY A 159 1.25 -1.97 12.18
N THR A 160 0.05 -1.49 12.47
CA THR A 160 -1.14 -2.31 12.63
C THR A 160 -2.24 -1.89 11.66
N VAL A 161 -3.06 -2.86 11.28
CA VAL A 161 -4.27 -2.67 10.48
C VAL A 161 -5.44 -3.31 11.22
N GLN A 162 -6.56 -2.60 11.31
CA GLN A 162 -7.79 -3.10 11.91
C GLN A 162 -8.67 -3.69 10.82
N VAL A 163 -9.11 -4.94 11.02
CA VAL A 163 -10.08 -5.62 10.16
C VAL A 163 -11.46 -5.52 10.80
N GLY A 164 -12.41 -4.96 10.06
CA GLY A 164 -13.79 -4.80 10.46
C GLY A 164 -14.57 -6.11 10.46
N LYS A 165 -15.86 -6.03 10.85
CA LYS A 165 -16.78 -7.18 10.84
C LYS A 165 -17.10 -7.68 9.42
N ASP A 166 -16.93 -6.82 8.44
CA ASP A 166 -17.01 -7.10 7.01
C ASP A 166 -15.78 -7.86 6.48
N GLY A 167 -14.77 -8.09 7.33
CA GLY A 167 -13.55 -8.78 6.95
C GLY A 167 -12.60 -7.94 6.11
N VAL A 168 -12.82 -6.62 6.04
CA VAL A 168 -11.99 -5.68 5.29
C VAL A 168 -11.20 -4.80 6.26
N GLY A 169 -9.93 -4.56 5.95
CA GLY A 169 -9.08 -3.61 6.64
C GLY A 169 -8.23 -2.83 5.66
N SER A 170 -8.13 -1.52 5.85
CA SER A 170 -7.25 -0.66 5.06
C SER A 170 -6.52 0.30 5.99
N VAL A 171 -5.23 0.48 5.76
CA VAL A 171 -4.42 1.45 6.50
C VAL A 171 -3.37 2.06 5.59
N PHE A 172 -3.11 3.34 5.81
CA PHE A 172 -1.96 4.04 5.24
C PHE A 172 -0.91 4.21 6.33
N LEU A 173 0.30 3.70 6.08
CA LEU A 173 1.43 3.75 6.99
C LEU A 173 2.56 4.58 6.38
N ASP A 174 3.28 5.32 7.22
CA ASP A 174 4.50 6.04 6.86
C ASP A 174 5.72 5.48 7.60
N LYS A 175 6.83 5.26 6.88
CA LYS A 175 8.07 4.75 7.44
C LYS A 175 9.31 5.44 6.88
N PRO A 176 10.33 5.71 7.71
CA PRO A 176 11.61 6.21 7.26
C PRO A 176 12.49 5.08 6.72
N ILE A 177 12.00 4.35 5.72
CA ILE A 177 12.64 3.20 5.10
C ILE A 177 12.72 3.47 3.60
N GLN A 178 13.84 3.14 2.95
CA GLN A 178 13.97 3.24 1.50
C GLN A 178 13.49 1.94 0.83
N ILE A 179 12.88 2.06 -0.34
CA ILE A 179 12.26 0.92 -1.04
C ILE A 179 13.29 -0.18 -1.32
N TRP A 180 14.51 0.19 -1.76
CA TRP A 180 15.56 -0.77 -2.06
C TRP A 180 15.96 -1.65 -0.87
N GLU A 181 15.77 -1.17 0.36
CA GLU A 181 16.05 -1.95 1.57
C GLU A 181 15.05 -3.09 1.77
N MET A 182 13.83 -2.92 1.25
CA MET A 182 12.71 -3.86 1.40
C MET A 182 12.57 -4.82 0.23
N ILE A 183 13.04 -4.45 -0.98
CA ILE A 183 12.94 -5.31 -2.17
C ILE A 183 13.55 -6.69 -1.91
N GLY A 184 12.81 -7.74 -2.26
CA GLY A 184 13.23 -9.13 -2.12
C GLY A 184 13.04 -9.72 -0.72
N ARG A 185 12.57 -8.93 0.25
CA ARG A 185 12.18 -9.41 1.58
C ARG A 185 10.72 -9.87 1.60
N GLY A 186 10.39 -10.70 2.59
CA GLY A 186 9.02 -11.09 2.87
C GLY A 186 8.29 -10.01 3.66
N MET A 187 7.03 -9.78 3.36
CA MET A 187 6.10 -9.05 4.21
C MET A 187 5.10 -10.03 4.78
N VAL A 188 4.82 -9.94 6.08
CA VAL A 188 3.83 -10.76 6.78
C VAL A 188 2.81 -9.86 7.46
N VAL A 189 1.52 -10.18 7.28
CA VAL A 189 0.40 -9.57 7.98
C VAL A 189 -0.32 -10.67 8.77
N SER A 190 -0.29 -10.59 10.11
CA SER A 190 -0.89 -11.62 10.97
C SER A 190 -1.35 -11.05 12.30
N LYS A 191 -2.26 -11.76 12.98
CA LYS A 191 -2.61 -11.52 14.39
C LYS A 191 -1.47 -11.91 15.33
N GLN A 192 -0.61 -12.83 14.92
CA GLN A 192 0.52 -13.33 15.70
C GLN A 192 1.67 -12.31 15.66
N HIS A 193 2.17 -11.87 16.82
CA HIS A 193 3.34 -10.99 16.94
C HIS A 193 4.52 -11.80 17.51
N GLU A 194 5.73 -11.58 16.99
CA GLU A 194 6.96 -12.17 17.54
C GLU A 194 7.29 -11.50 18.89
N GLY A 195 6.71 -12.10 19.93
CA GLY A 195 6.93 -11.90 21.36
C GLY A 195 6.43 -13.11 22.16
N GLU A 196 5.58 -13.95 21.55
CA GLU A 196 5.04 -15.19 22.14
C GLU A 196 5.40 -16.47 21.36
N GLY A 197 6.07 -16.39 20.21
CA GLY A 197 6.51 -17.58 19.46
C GLY A 197 6.94 -17.27 18.03
N LYS A 198 7.73 -18.18 17.42
CA LYS A 198 7.97 -18.21 15.97
C LYS A 198 6.66 -18.54 15.26
N PHE A 199 6.52 -18.20 13.97
CA PHE A 199 5.41 -18.72 13.17
C PHE A 199 5.53 -20.25 13.12
N GLU A 200 4.67 -20.96 13.86
CA GLU A 200 4.69 -22.43 13.90
C GLU A 200 3.73 -23.03 12.85
N LYS A 201 2.67 -22.31 12.47
CA LYS A 201 1.66 -22.75 11.51
C LYS A 201 1.15 -21.59 10.66
N ASN A 202 0.89 -21.86 9.38
CA ASN A 202 0.21 -20.93 8.49
C ASN A 202 -1.31 -21.08 8.66
N ASP A 203 -1.95 -20.13 9.34
CA ASP A 203 -3.40 -20.07 9.45
C ASP A 203 -4.04 -19.23 8.32
N ALA A 204 -5.37 -19.25 8.24
CA ALA A 204 -6.13 -18.52 7.22
C ALA A 204 -6.00 -16.99 7.35
N ASP A 205 -5.57 -16.51 8.52
CA ASP A 205 -5.45 -15.09 8.87
C ASP A 205 -4.00 -14.59 8.77
N THR A 206 -3.07 -15.46 8.39
CA THR A 206 -1.66 -15.13 8.20
C THR A 206 -1.40 -15.00 6.72
N LEU A 207 -1.12 -13.76 6.31
CA LEU A 207 -0.79 -13.43 4.93
C LEU A 207 0.70 -13.19 4.79
N VAL A 208 1.26 -13.63 3.68
CA VAL A 208 2.66 -13.44 3.35
C VAL A 208 2.80 -13.09 1.87
N GLY A 209 3.83 -12.33 1.53
CA GLY A 209 4.20 -12.06 0.16
C GLY A 209 5.63 -11.58 0.06
N VAL A 210 6.19 -11.63 -1.15
CA VAL A 210 7.51 -11.03 -1.42
C VAL A 210 7.31 -9.59 -1.85
N ILE A 211 8.11 -8.68 -1.30
CA ILE A 211 8.13 -7.28 -1.72
C ILE A 211 8.87 -7.20 -3.06
N ALA A 212 8.11 -7.02 -4.12
CA ALA A 212 8.60 -6.95 -5.49
C ALA A 212 8.75 -5.49 -5.94
N ARG A 213 9.65 -5.27 -6.91
CA ARG A 213 9.77 -3.97 -7.57
C ARG A 213 8.46 -3.67 -8.29
N SER A 214 7.98 -2.45 -8.14
CA SER A 214 6.91 -1.92 -8.98
C SER A 214 7.51 -0.85 -9.89
N ALA A 215 6.95 -0.72 -11.08
CA ALA A 215 7.22 0.43 -11.93
C ALA A 215 6.88 1.71 -11.15
N GLY A 216 7.75 2.72 -11.28
CA GLY A 216 7.40 4.09 -10.88
C GLY A 216 6.24 4.61 -11.72
N VAL A 217 5.67 5.74 -11.30
CA VAL A 217 4.54 6.40 -11.95
C VAL A 217 4.65 6.49 -13.47
N TRP A 218 5.85 6.79 -13.96
CA TRP A 218 6.15 7.04 -15.38
C TRP A 218 6.80 5.84 -16.08
N ASP A 219 7.06 4.75 -15.35
CA ASP A 219 7.69 3.55 -15.89
C ASP A 219 6.64 2.54 -16.41
N ASN A 220 5.34 2.80 -16.21
CA ASN A 220 4.26 1.89 -16.60
C ASN A 220 2.93 2.59 -16.93
N ASP A 221 2.77 2.99 -18.19
CA ASP A 221 1.55 3.56 -18.78
C ASP A 221 0.47 2.50 -19.10
N LYS A 222 0.53 1.31 -18.50
CA LYS A 222 -0.49 0.28 -18.74
C LYS A 222 -1.84 0.74 -18.19
N THR A 223 -2.68 1.27 -19.08
CA THR A 223 -4.11 1.53 -18.88
C THR A 223 -4.93 0.25 -19.03
N VAL A 224 -4.39 -0.74 -19.76
CA VAL A 224 -4.97 -2.05 -20.02
C VAL A 224 -4.03 -3.12 -19.51
N CYS A 225 -4.55 -4.07 -18.73
CA CYS A 225 -3.77 -5.21 -18.25
C CYS A 225 -3.67 -6.26 -19.36
N SER A 226 -2.44 -6.62 -19.77
CA SER A 226 -2.21 -7.60 -20.83
C SER A 226 -2.74 -9.00 -20.50
N CYS A 227 -2.94 -9.33 -19.23
CA CYS A 227 -3.45 -10.63 -18.79
C CYS A 227 -4.97 -10.76 -18.97
N SER A 228 -5.71 -9.65 -18.90
CA SER A 228 -7.17 -9.65 -18.95
C SER A 228 -7.75 -8.91 -20.16
N GLY A 229 -6.96 -8.05 -20.81
CA GLY A 229 -7.41 -7.12 -21.85
C GLY A 229 -8.32 -6.00 -21.34
N LYS A 230 -8.54 -5.91 -20.03
CA LYS A 230 -9.44 -4.92 -19.41
C LYS A 230 -8.67 -3.67 -18.99
N THR A 231 -9.37 -2.54 -18.97
CA THR A 231 -8.83 -1.31 -18.40
C THR A 231 -8.65 -1.44 -16.89
N LEU A 232 -7.74 -0.67 -16.30
CA LEU A 232 -7.52 -0.65 -14.84
C LEU A 232 -8.82 -0.37 -14.04
N TRP A 233 -9.75 0.40 -14.60
CA TRP A 233 -11.03 0.70 -13.99
C TRP A 233 -12.03 -0.47 -14.07
N GLU A 234 -11.98 -1.24 -15.15
CA GLU A 234 -12.79 -2.45 -15.30
C GLU A 234 -12.26 -3.57 -14.41
N GLU A 235 -10.94 -3.76 -14.36
CA GLU A 235 -10.33 -4.66 -13.38
C GLU A 235 -10.68 -4.20 -11.97
N ARG A 236 -10.56 -2.91 -11.66
CA ARG A 236 -10.98 -2.39 -10.36
C ARG A 236 -12.45 -2.64 -10.08
N LYS A 237 -13.37 -2.48 -11.03
CA LYS A 237 -14.79 -2.82 -10.83
C LYS A 237 -14.99 -4.31 -10.57
N ASP A 238 -14.26 -5.17 -11.27
CA ASP A 238 -14.32 -6.61 -11.06
C ASP A 238 -13.72 -6.99 -9.71
N GLU A 239 -12.63 -6.32 -9.32
CA GLU A 239 -12.01 -6.47 -8.01
C GLU A 239 -12.90 -5.92 -6.91
N VAL A 240 -13.56 -4.77 -7.06
CA VAL A 240 -14.61 -4.27 -6.14
C VAL A 240 -15.78 -5.26 -6.05
N LYS A 241 -16.22 -5.87 -7.17
CA LYS A 241 -17.27 -6.90 -7.17
C LYS A 241 -16.85 -8.19 -6.48
N LYS A 242 -15.58 -8.58 -6.63
CA LYS A 242 -14.96 -9.66 -5.85
C LYS A 242 -14.65 -9.23 -4.42
N GLY A 243 -14.90 -7.96 -4.10
CA GLY A 243 -14.67 -7.37 -2.80
C GLY A 243 -13.20 -7.24 -2.45
N MET A 244 -12.27 -7.02 -3.40
CA MET A 244 -10.82 -6.76 -3.27
C MET A 244 -10.45 -5.28 -3.00
N LEU A 245 -11.38 -4.33 -3.28
CA LEU A 245 -11.23 -2.86 -3.12
C LEU A 245 -12.47 -2.18 -2.57
#